data_AF-A0A1V6I8N2-F1
#
_entry.id   AF-A0A1V6I8N2-F1
#
_cell.length_a   1.000
_cell.length_b   1.000
_cell.length_c   1.000
_cell.angle_alpha   90.00
_cell.angle_beta   90.00
_cell.angle_gamma   90.00
#
_symmetry.space_group_name_H-M   'P 1'
#
loop_
_entity.id
_entity.type
_entity.pdbx_description
1 polymer ?
#
loop_
_entity_poly.entity_id
_entity_poly.type
_entity_poly.pdbx_seq_one_letter_code
_entity_poly.pdbx_strand_id
1 'polypeptide(L)'
;MLINPSFGLVFWTTITFILVFLVLRKFAWKPIINAIKKREETIANALEQAEKVRKEMADMQAQNEILLQQAKEERDAIISEARQIKDKIIAQAQEQARKEADNIIENARIEIKNEKQRAIEEIRVEIADISLNIAQKVLEHELQNPEVSKKIIEEQIEKINFN
;
A
#
# COMPACT_ATOMS: atom_id res chain seq x y z
N MET A 1 95.99 -28.30 -57.38
CA MET A 1 95.95 -27.61 -56.07
C MET A 1 95.53 -28.62 -55.03
N LEU A 2 96.49 -29.07 -54.22
CA LEU A 2 96.27 -29.99 -53.11
C LEU A 2 95.45 -29.27 -52.02
N ILE A 3 94.18 -29.59 -51.88
CA ILE A 3 93.51 -29.52 -50.58
C ILE A 3 93.45 -30.96 -50.10
N ASN A 4 94.60 -31.46 -49.62
CA ASN A 4 94.52 -32.45 -48.56
C ASN A 4 93.90 -31.69 -47.39
N PRO A 5 92.70 -32.04 -46.90
CA PRO A 5 92.21 -31.43 -45.67
C PRO A 5 93.30 -31.71 -44.63
N SER A 6 93.95 -30.65 -44.14
CA SER A 6 94.95 -30.82 -43.10
C SER A 6 94.21 -31.50 -41.94
N PHE A 7 94.66 -32.70 -41.55
CA PHE A 7 94.04 -33.48 -40.47
C PHE A 7 93.83 -32.61 -39.21
N GLY A 8 94.67 -31.59 -39.01
CA GLY A 8 94.51 -30.56 -37.98
C GLY A 8 93.23 -29.71 -38.10
N LEU A 9 92.83 -29.25 -39.29
CA LEU A 9 91.59 -28.48 -39.46
C LEU A 9 90.36 -29.32 -39.12
N VAL A 10 90.30 -30.56 -39.61
CA VAL A 10 89.18 -31.48 -39.34
C VAL A 10 89.12 -31.85 -37.85
N PHE A 11 90.27 -32.01 -37.19
CA PHE A 11 90.36 -32.27 -35.75
C PHE A 11 89.84 -31.09 -34.92
N TRP A 12 90.29 -29.87 -35.22
CA TRP A 12 89.85 -28.66 -34.51
C TRP A 12 88.37 -28.35 -34.75
N THR A 13 87.87 -28.49 -35.99
CA THR A 13 86.44 -28.28 -36.27
C THR A 13 85.56 -29.30 -35.56
N THR A 14 85.99 -30.57 -35.47
CA THR A 14 85.26 -31.61 -34.73
C THR A 14 85.22 -31.30 -33.23
N ILE A 15 86.34 -30.86 -32.65
CA ILE A 15 86.41 -30.43 -31.24
C ILE A 15 85.48 -29.24 -31.00
N THR A 16 85.53 -28.21 -31.84
CA THR A 16 84.66 -27.03 -31.71
C THR A 16 83.19 -27.41 -31.88
N PHE A 17 82.85 -28.30 -32.81
CA PHE A 17 81.48 -28.80 -32.99
C PHE A 17 80.99 -29.55 -31.76
N ILE A 18 81.79 -30.45 -31.20
CA ILE A 18 81.44 -31.19 -29.98
C ILE A 18 81.27 -30.24 -28.80
N LEU A 19 82.15 -29.25 -28.65
CA LEU A 19 82.08 -28.26 -27.59
C LEU A 19 80.80 -27.42 -27.69
N VAL A 20 80.46 -26.93 -28.89
CA VAL A 20 79.21 -26.21 -29.16
C VAL A 20 78.00 -27.12 -28.94
N PHE A 21 78.06 -28.39 -29.37
CA PHE A 21 76.98 -29.35 -29.16
C PHE A 21 76.72 -29.62 -27.68
N LEU A 22 77.76 -29.76 -26.85
CA LEU A 22 77.61 -29.94 -25.40
C LEU A 22 77.02 -28.69 -24.73
N VAL A 23 77.44 -27.50 -25.16
CA VAL A 23 76.87 -26.23 -24.69
C VAL A 23 75.39 -26.14 -25.08
N LEU A 24 75.04 -26.37 -26.35
CA LEU A 24 73.65 -26.34 -26.82
C LEU A 24 72.80 -27.41 -26.15
N ARG A 25 73.31 -28.63 -25.97
CA ARG A 25 72.60 -29.71 -25.26
C ARG A 25 72.26 -29.31 -23.83
N LYS A 26 73.18 -28.65 -23.12
CA LYS A 26 72.95 -28.23 -21.73
C LYS A 26 72.08 -26.98 -21.63
N PHE A 27 72.23 -26.02 -22.54
CA PHE A 27 71.57 -24.71 -22.46
C PHE A 27 70.25 -24.62 -23.22
N ALA A 28 70.07 -25.30 -24.36
CA ALA A 28 68.86 -25.19 -25.19
C ALA A 28 67.74 -26.17 -24.76
N TRP A 29 68.08 -27.32 -24.19
CA TRP A 29 67.08 -28.34 -23.83
C TRP A 29 66.14 -27.90 -22.71
N LYS A 30 66.68 -27.20 -21.69
CA LYS A 30 65.90 -26.65 -20.57
C LYS A 30 64.86 -25.61 -21.01
N PRO A 31 65.20 -24.54 -21.75
CA PRO A 31 64.22 -23.53 -22.15
C PRO A 31 63.15 -24.08 -23.11
N ILE A 32 63.48 -25.02 -24.00
CA ILE A 32 62.50 -25.64 -24.90
C ILE A 32 61.44 -26.43 -24.13
N ILE A 33 61.85 -27.30 -23.21
CA ILE A 33 60.91 -28.07 -22.38
C ILE A 33 60.08 -27.13 -21.50
N ASN A 34 60.71 -26.12 -20.91
CA ASN A 34 60.00 -25.14 -20.08
C ASN A 34 58.97 -24.35 -20.89
N ALA A 35 59.26 -23.99 -22.14
CA ALA A 35 58.31 -23.29 -23.02
C ALA A 35 57.10 -24.17 -23.36
N ILE A 36 57.32 -25.46 -23.62
CA ILE A 36 56.24 -26.43 -23.88
C ILE A 36 55.37 -26.62 -22.64
N LYS A 37 55.99 -26.87 -21.48
CA LYS A 37 55.27 -27.00 -20.20
C LYS A 37 54.46 -25.75 -19.86
N LYS A 38 55.04 -24.56 -20.03
CA LYS A 38 54.34 -23.30 -19.81
C LYS A 38 53.13 -23.16 -20.73
N ARG A 39 53.25 -23.55 -22.00
CA ARG A 39 52.13 -23.52 -22.94
C ARG A 39 51.03 -24.50 -22.54
N GLU A 40 51.40 -25.72 -22.16
CA GLU A 40 50.48 -26.75 -21.67
C GLU A 40 49.73 -26.26 -20.42
N GLU A 41 50.44 -25.72 -19.44
CA GLU A 41 49.88 -25.15 -18.22
C GLU A 41 48.96 -23.95 -18.49
N THR A 42 49.35 -23.03 -19.38
CA THR A 42 48.47 -21.92 -19.77
C THR A 42 47.18 -22.39 -20.44
N ILE A 43 47.25 -23.40 -21.31
CA ILE A 43 46.07 -23.95 -21.98
C ILE A 43 45.17 -24.67 -20.97
N ALA A 44 45.74 -25.50 -20.09
CA ALA A 44 44.99 -26.20 -19.05
C ALA A 44 44.28 -25.20 -18.11
N ASN A 45 45.00 -24.18 -17.63
CA ASN A 45 44.44 -23.13 -16.79
C ASN A 45 43.34 -22.33 -17.50
N ALA A 46 43.52 -22.02 -18.79
CA ALA A 46 42.51 -21.30 -19.57
C ALA A 46 41.23 -22.13 -19.78
N LEU A 47 41.36 -23.44 -20.01
CA LEU A 47 40.22 -24.36 -20.14
C LEU A 47 39.48 -24.53 -18.81
N GLU A 48 40.22 -24.72 -17.71
CA GLU A 48 39.63 -24.83 -16.37
C GLU A 48 38.88 -23.55 -15.98
N GLN A 49 39.48 -22.38 -16.25
CA GLN A 49 38.81 -21.09 -16.01
C GLN A 49 37.56 -20.94 -16.88
N ALA A 50 37.61 -21.30 -18.15
CA ALA A 50 36.45 -21.24 -19.04
C ALA A 50 35.31 -22.16 -18.57
N GLU A 51 35.63 -23.37 -18.11
CA GLU A 51 34.65 -24.30 -17.56
C GLU A 51 34.05 -23.78 -16.25
N LYS A 52 34.88 -23.24 -15.35
CA LYS A 52 34.42 -22.63 -14.10
C LYS A 52 33.48 -21.46 -14.35
N VAL A 53 33.86 -20.54 -15.23
CA VAL A 53 33.02 -19.39 -15.61
C VAL A 53 31.71 -19.85 -16.26
N ARG A 54 31.74 -20.88 -17.11
CA ARG A 54 30.53 -21.44 -17.71
C ARG A 54 29.58 -22.02 -16.66
N LYS A 55 30.12 -22.72 -15.66
CA LYS A 55 29.34 -23.28 -14.56
C LYS A 55 28.75 -22.16 -13.68
N GLU A 56 29.56 -21.18 -13.31
CA GLU A 56 29.10 -20.02 -12.53
C GLU A 56 28.00 -19.25 -13.27
N MET A 57 28.13 -19.04 -14.59
CA MET A 57 27.09 -18.41 -15.40
C MET A 57 25.78 -19.22 -15.40
N ALA A 58 25.86 -20.55 -15.52
CA ALA A 58 24.69 -21.41 -15.48
C ALA A 58 24.00 -21.35 -14.10
N ASP A 59 24.78 -21.39 -13.03
CA ASP A 59 24.28 -21.29 -11.65
C ASP A 59 23.64 -19.90 -11.40
N MET A 60 24.26 -18.82 -11.90
CA MET A 60 23.71 -17.47 -11.81
C MET A 60 22.40 -17.32 -12.60
N GLN A 61 22.30 -17.93 -13.79
CA GLN A 61 21.06 -17.93 -14.58
C GLN A 61 19.94 -18.66 -13.83
N ALA A 62 20.22 -19.85 -13.30
CA ALA A 62 19.24 -20.61 -12.51
C ALA A 62 18.79 -19.84 -11.27
N GLN A 63 19.70 -19.20 -10.54
CA GLN A 63 19.36 -18.35 -9.39
C GLN A 63 18.54 -17.14 -9.80
N ASN A 64 18.84 -16.52 -10.94
CA ASN A 64 18.07 -15.38 -11.45
C ASN A 64 16.64 -15.79 -11.81
N GLU A 65 16.46 -16.94 -12.46
CA GLU A 65 15.13 -17.50 -12.78
C GLU A 65 14.32 -17.77 -11.50
N ILE A 66 14.94 -18.35 -10.48
CA ILE A 66 14.30 -18.57 -9.17
C ILE A 66 13.90 -17.24 -8.53
N LEU A 67 14.81 -16.25 -8.52
CA LEU A 67 14.54 -14.94 -7.95
C LEU A 67 13.41 -14.21 -8.70
N LEU A 68 13.38 -14.30 -10.02
CA LEU A 68 12.31 -13.73 -10.84
C LEU A 68 10.96 -14.40 -10.55
N GLN A 69 10.96 -15.72 -10.33
CA GLN A 69 9.75 -16.45 -9.98
C GLN A 69 9.25 -16.06 -8.59
N GLN A 70 10.14 -16.00 -7.60
CA GLN A 70 9.81 -15.54 -6.25
C GLN A 70 9.28 -14.10 -6.24
N ALA A 71 9.91 -13.18 -7.00
CA ALA A 71 9.46 -11.81 -7.12
C ALA A 71 8.06 -11.70 -7.76
N LYS A 72 7.72 -12.57 -8.72
CA LYS A 72 6.37 -12.63 -9.29
C LYS A 72 5.34 -13.13 -8.27
N GLU A 73 5.67 -14.19 -7.54
CA GLU A 73 4.81 -14.75 -6.49
C GLU A 73 4.55 -13.73 -5.38
N GLU A 74 5.58 -13.04 -4.91
CA GLU A 74 5.48 -11.99 -3.91
C GLU A 74 4.64 -10.81 -4.43
N ARG A 75 4.88 -10.37 -5.66
CA ARG A 75 4.07 -9.33 -6.30
C ARG A 75 2.59 -9.71 -6.34
N ASP A 76 2.30 -10.93 -6.78
CA ASP A 76 0.92 -11.40 -6.92
C ASP A 76 0.24 -11.55 -5.55
N ALA A 77 0.98 -11.97 -4.52
CA ALA A 77 0.54 -11.98 -3.14
C ALA A 77 0.20 -10.57 -2.63
N ILE A 78 1.08 -9.59 -2.84
CA ILE A 78 0.86 -8.18 -2.47
C ILE A 78 -0.38 -7.62 -3.16
N ILE A 79 -0.55 -7.89 -4.46
CA ILE A 79 -1.73 -7.42 -5.22
C ILE A 79 -3.00 -8.07 -4.69
N SER A 80 -2.97 -9.36 -4.38
CA SER A 80 -4.12 -10.07 -3.80
C SER A 80 -4.50 -9.51 -2.43
N GLU A 81 -3.51 -9.31 -1.55
CA GLU A 81 -3.71 -8.72 -0.22
C GLU A 81 -4.27 -7.29 -0.32
N ALA A 82 -3.71 -6.46 -1.20
CA ALA A 82 -4.19 -5.10 -1.44
C ALA A 82 -5.66 -5.09 -1.91
N ARG A 83 -6.08 -6.04 -2.76
CA ARG A 83 -7.48 -6.19 -3.17
C ARG A 83 -8.39 -6.56 -2.00
N GLN A 84 -7.97 -7.53 -1.17
CA GLN A 84 -8.73 -7.94 0.00
C GLN A 84 -8.88 -6.79 1.01
N ILE A 85 -7.81 -6.04 1.26
CA ILE A 85 -7.83 -4.86 2.14
C ILE A 85 -8.77 -3.80 1.57
N LYS A 86 -8.67 -3.50 0.27
CA LYS A 86 -9.54 -2.54 -0.40
C LYS A 86 -11.02 -2.94 -0.27
N ASP A 87 -11.36 -4.20 -0.54
CA ASP A 87 -12.73 -4.69 -0.44
C ASP A 87 -13.24 -4.65 1.02
N LYS A 88 -12.38 -4.97 2.00
CA LYS A 88 -12.69 -4.84 3.42
C LYS A 88 -12.95 -3.39 3.83
N ILE A 89 -12.12 -2.44 3.39
CA ILE A 89 -12.29 -1.01 3.67
C ILE A 89 -13.61 -0.52 3.08
N ILE A 90 -13.94 -0.91 1.84
CA ILE A 90 -15.20 -0.52 1.20
C ILE A 90 -16.39 -1.09 1.99
N ALA A 91 -16.34 -2.36 2.38
CA ALA A 91 -17.40 -2.98 3.18
C ALA A 91 -17.59 -2.29 4.53
N GLN A 92 -16.48 -2.00 5.24
CA GLN A 92 -16.52 -1.29 6.52
C GLN A 92 -17.05 0.13 6.37
N ALA A 93 -16.63 0.87 5.33
CA ALA A 93 -17.12 2.20 5.05
C ALA A 93 -18.62 2.21 4.72
N GLN A 94 -19.10 1.23 3.94
CA GLN A 94 -20.52 1.07 3.65
C GLN A 94 -21.34 0.74 4.90
N GLU A 95 -20.84 -0.14 5.77
CA GLU A 95 -21.51 -0.47 7.03
C GLU A 95 -21.59 0.76 7.94
N GLN A 96 -20.48 1.49 8.09
CA GLN A 96 -20.43 2.70 8.90
C GLN A 96 -21.38 3.79 8.35
N ALA A 97 -21.38 4.00 7.04
CA ALA A 97 -22.28 4.96 6.38
C ALA A 97 -23.76 4.59 6.58
N ARG A 98 -24.11 3.29 6.56
CA ARG A 98 -25.47 2.83 6.86
C ARG A 98 -25.85 3.13 8.30
N LYS A 99 -24.97 2.82 9.27
CA LYS A 99 -25.21 3.13 10.69
C LYS A 99 -25.38 4.63 10.93
N GLU A 100 -24.55 5.45 10.30
CA GLU A 100 -24.67 6.91 10.38
C GLU A 100 -25.97 7.42 9.76
N ALA A 101 -26.37 6.88 8.59
CA ALA A 101 -27.64 7.21 7.97
C ALA A 101 -28.83 6.83 8.85
N ASP A 102 -28.82 5.65 9.45
CA ASP A 102 -29.87 5.20 10.38
C ASP A 102 -29.95 6.10 11.61
N ASN A 103 -28.81 6.47 12.20
CA ASN A 103 -28.73 7.43 13.31
C ASN A 103 -29.28 8.81 12.93
N ILE A 104 -28.97 9.30 11.73
CA ILE A 104 -29.49 10.59 11.22
C ILE A 104 -31.02 10.52 11.10
N ILE A 105 -31.56 9.43 10.54
CA ILE A 105 -33.00 9.24 10.38
C ILE A 105 -33.68 9.14 11.75
N GLU A 106 -33.10 8.43 12.71
CA GLU A 106 -33.63 8.32 14.06
C GLU A 106 -33.66 9.69 14.77
N ASN A 107 -32.55 10.43 14.72
CA ASN A 107 -32.47 11.77 15.28
C ASN A 107 -33.49 12.73 14.63
N ALA A 108 -33.62 12.69 13.30
CA ALA A 108 -34.61 13.49 12.59
C ALA A 108 -36.05 13.15 13.01
N ARG A 109 -36.36 11.86 13.24
CA ARG A 109 -37.68 11.44 13.76
C ARG A 109 -37.94 11.97 15.16
N ILE A 110 -36.93 11.95 16.04
CA ILE A 110 -37.01 12.50 17.39
C ILE A 110 -37.26 14.01 17.33
N GLU A 111 -36.52 14.72 16.49
CA GLU A 111 -36.66 16.16 16.30
C GLU A 111 -38.05 16.52 15.76
N ILE A 112 -38.53 15.82 14.72
CA ILE A 112 -39.89 16.00 14.18
C ILE A 112 -40.95 15.77 15.26
N LYS A 113 -40.77 14.74 16.12
CA LYS A 113 -41.72 14.47 17.20
C LYS A 113 -41.74 15.61 18.22
N ASN A 114 -40.57 16.14 18.58
CA ASN A 114 -40.44 17.26 19.49
C ASN A 114 -41.04 18.54 18.89
N GLU A 115 -40.78 18.83 17.61
CA GLU A 115 -41.38 19.98 16.92
C GLU A 115 -42.89 19.87 16.82
N LYS A 116 -43.43 18.67 16.54
CA LYS A 116 -44.87 18.45 16.55
C LYS A 116 -45.46 18.73 17.93
N GLN A 117 -44.79 18.33 19.00
CA GLN A 117 -45.26 18.59 20.36
C GLN A 117 -45.24 20.10 20.66
N ARG A 118 -44.17 20.81 20.28
CA ARG A 118 -44.09 22.28 20.38
C ARG A 118 -45.21 22.97 19.63
N ALA A 119 -45.45 22.59 18.38
CA ALA A 119 -46.52 23.15 17.56
C ALA A 119 -47.91 22.91 18.18
N ILE A 120 -48.15 21.74 18.77
CA ILE A 120 -49.41 21.45 19.49
C ILE A 120 -49.56 22.35 20.72
N GLU A 121 -48.49 22.60 21.47
CA GLU A 121 -48.50 23.49 22.63
C GLU A 121 -48.78 24.94 22.21
N GLU A 122 -48.14 25.41 21.14
CA GLU A 122 -48.37 26.74 20.57
C GLU A 122 -49.83 26.92 20.11
N ILE A 123 -50.38 25.93 19.41
CA ILE A 123 -51.80 25.93 19.00
C ILE A 123 -52.73 25.98 20.22
N ARG A 124 -52.41 25.27 21.32
CA ARG A 124 -53.24 25.32 22.54
C ARG A 124 -53.28 26.71 23.16
N VAL A 125 -52.15 27.41 23.19
CA VAL A 125 -52.07 28.79 23.68
C VAL A 125 -52.92 29.70 22.80
N GLU A 126 -52.78 29.59 21.48
CA GLU A 126 -53.54 30.41 20.53
C GLU A 126 -55.06 30.15 20.63
N ILE A 127 -55.48 28.89 20.79
CA ILE A 127 -56.89 28.53 21.01
C ILE A 127 -57.41 29.10 22.33
N ALA A 128 -56.61 29.08 23.39
CA ALA A 128 -57.00 29.67 24.68
C ALA A 128 -57.24 31.18 24.55
N ASP A 129 -56.35 31.90 23.87
CA ASP A 129 -56.50 33.33 23.59
C ASP A 129 -57.73 33.63 22.72
N ILE A 130 -57.97 32.85 21.66
CA ILE A 130 -59.16 32.99 20.82
C ILE A 130 -60.42 32.74 21.65
N SER A 131 -60.43 31.71 22.49
CA SER A 131 -61.57 31.36 23.35
C SER A 131 -61.87 32.46 24.37
N LEU A 132 -60.83 33.06 24.98
CA LEU A 132 -60.97 34.19 25.90
C LEU A 132 -61.55 35.42 25.19
N ASN A 133 -61.04 35.74 23.98
CA ASN A 133 -61.54 36.84 23.16
C ASN A 133 -63.02 36.64 22.76
N ILE A 134 -63.42 35.41 22.41
CA ILE A 134 -64.82 35.09 22.10
C ILE A 134 -65.67 35.23 23.36
N ALA A 135 -65.25 34.67 24.49
CA ALA A 135 -65.97 34.78 25.76
C ALA A 135 -66.15 36.25 26.17
N GLN A 136 -65.13 37.09 26.01
CA GLN A 136 -65.21 38.52 26.26
C GLN A 136 -66.24 39.21 25.35
N LYS A 137 -66.22 38.95 24.04
CA LYS A 137 -67.20 39.52 23.10
C LYS A 137 -68.63 39.08 23.38
N VAL A 138 -68.84 37.80 23.72
CA VAL A 138 -70.16 37.28 24.09
C VAL A 138 -70.64 37.93 25.38
N LEU A 139 -69.76 38.05 26.40
CA LEU A 139 -70.08 38.72 27.65
C LEU A 139 -70.41 40.21 27.43
N GLU A 140 -69.62 40.92 26.63
CA GLU A 140 -69.89 42.32 26.25
C GLU A 140 -71.26 42.46 25.57
N HIS A 141 -71.64 41.52 24.70
CA HIS A 141 -72.95 41.52 24.05
C HIS A 141 -74.11 41.23 25.03
N GLU A 142 -73.97 40.24 25.91
CA GLU A 142 -75.00 39.92 26.93
C GLU A 142 -75.16 41.05 27.96
N LEU A 143 -74.07 41.74 28.34
CA LEU A 143 -74.11 42.87 29.26
C LEU A 143 -74.79 44.13 28.68
N GLN A 144 -74.96 44.22 27.36
CA GLN A 144 -75.77 45.27 26.74
C GLN A 144 -77.26 45.13 27.09
N ASN A 145 -77.70 43.96 27.57
CA ASN A 145 -79.05 43.77 28.09
C ASN A 145 -79.15 44.24 29.55
N PRO A 146 -79.94 45.29 29.86
CA PRO A 146 -80.04 45.88 31.20
C PRO A 146 -80.54 44.90 32.28
N GLU A 147 -81.42 43.96 31.90
CA GLU A 147 -81.98 42.94 32.80
C GLU A 147 -80.90 41.95 33.27
N VAL A 148 -80.04 41.50 32.35
CA VAL A 148 -78.96 40.54 32.61
C VAL A 148 -77.87 41.18 33.48
N SER A 149 -77.45 42.40 33.15
CA SER A 149 -76.46 43.16 33.92
C SER A 149 -76.92 43.40 35.37
N LYS A 150 -78.18 43.75 35.58
CA LYS A 150 -78.73 43.99 36.93
C LYS A 150 -78.74 42.70 37.77
N LYS A 151 -79.12 41.57 37.16
CA LYS A 151 -79.15 40.26 37.81
C LYS A 151 -77.75 39.77 38.22
N ILE A 152 -76.74 39.99 37.38
CA ILE A 152 -75.33 39.66 37.69
C ILE A 152 -74.80 40.50 38.87
N ILE A 153 -75.15 41.78 38.93
CA ILE A 153 -74.76 42.67 40.04
C ILE A 153 -75.42 42.22 41.35
N GLU A 154 -76.70 41.87 41.33
CA GLU A 154 -77.42 41.36 42.49
C GLU A 154 -76.82 40.03 43.00
N GLU A 155 -76.51 39.07 42.11
CA GLU A 155 -75.83 37.80 42.48
C GLU A 155 -74.41 37.99 43.03
N GLN A 156 -73.64 38.97 42.54
CA GLN A 156 -72.30 39.29 43.06
C GLN A 156 -72.36 39.93 44.44
N ILE A 157 -73.32 40.84 44.67
CA ILE A 157 -73.55 41.45 45.99
C ILE A 157 -73.99 40.39 47.01
N GLU A 158 -74.79 39.41 46.58
CA GLU A 158 -75.19 38.28 47.42
C GLU A 158 -73.99 37.41 47.78
N LYS A 159 -73.13 37.02 46.81
CA LYS A 159 -71.91 36.23 47.09
C LYS A 159 -70.90 36.93 48.00
N ILE A 160 -70.74 38.26 47.90
CA ILE A 160 -69.83 39.02 48.77
C ILE A 160 -70.36 39.11 50.21
N ASN A 161 -71.68 39.13 50.40
CA ASN A 161 -72.30 39.10 51.73
C ASN A 161 -72.28 37.71 52.40
N PHE A 162 -71.89 36.64 51.69
CA PHE A 162 -71.82 35.28 52.20
C PHE A 162 -70.39 34.80 52.55
N ASN A 163 -69.41 35.72 52.59
CA ASN A 163 -68.07 35.53 53.17
C ASN A 163 -67.82 36.60 54.25
#